data_AF-A0A397CKB3-F1
#
_entry.id   AF-A0A397CKB3-F1
#
_cell.length_a   1.000
_cell.length_b   1.000
_cell.length_c   1.000
_cell.angle_alpha   90.00
_cell.angle_beta   90.00
_cell.angle_gamma   90.00
#
_symmetry.space_group_name_H-M   'P 1'
#
loop_
_entity.id
_entity.type
_entity.pdbx_description
1 polymer ?
#
loop_
_entity_poly.entity_id
_entity_poly.type
_entity_poly.pdbx_seq_one_letter_code
_entity_poly.pdbx_strand_id
1 'polypeptide(L)'
;MFHNVDILDIYSSVWEEDLHQANHDQWWEAYTAVNTRMAQAVAAAAAPHDVVWAHDYHLLLFPKLIQDHFAAIHTPRPRLVFFLHVPFPTSEIFRELSNGAALLEGVLAVDVVGFHTFDHARHFLNACKRFLGYDVHIDIDVDIGNRCVWYGAFQPNICLFWGIDEIATNTNRANELTYQSQSGVNLGVDYKGRNVVIAISHVGIEKNLIQEAVLWPQVVAAATALRDKHKGKLLLAGVDVCQRLSGVPLKLLAFEQFFNQCPTWKDKLVLVQRVHLTSSRQGDEAYSSHEIKQLVTRITASHGADVIDYEESATPLSLADRLALWLACDMLLVTSIRGGLNLHPLEFVFAKGASKASDLHAKAG
;
A
#
# COMPACT_ATOMS: atom_id res chain seq x y z
N MET A 1 19.37 -5.52 1.10
CA MET A 1 19.56 -4.53 0.03
C MET A 1 18.96 -4.98 -1.32
N PHE A 2 18.54 -6.24 -1.50
CA PHE A 2 17.88 -6.77 -2.73
C PHE A 2 16.51 -6.15 -3.07
N HIS A 3 15.72 -5.71 -2.08
CA HIS A 3 14.35 -5.22 -2.35
C HIS A 3 14.22 -3.76 -2.73
N ASN A 4 15.26 -2.99 -2.44
CA ASN A 4 15.29 -1.60 -2.83
C ASN A 4 15.76 -1.41 -4.26
N VAL A 5 16.30 -2.48 -4.89
CA VAL A 5 16.95 -2.45 -6.21
C VAL A 5 16.20 -3.25 -7.29
N ASP A 6 15.41 -4.28 -6.97
CA ASP A 6 14.83 -5.10 -8.07
C ASP A 6 13.30 -5.15 -8.09
N ILE A 7 12.61 -5.42 -6.98
CA ILE A 7 11.12 -5.55 -7.05
C ILE A 7 10.41 -4.19 -7.15
N LEU A 8 11.03 -3.12 -6.65
CA LEU A 8 10.50 -1.76 -6.65
C LEU A 8 11.40 -0.73 -7.35
N ASP A 9 12.56 -1.12 -7.87
CA ASP A 9 13.48 -0.22 -8.60
C ASP A 9 13.42 -0.38 -10.12
N ILE A 10 12.65 -1.33 -10.66
CA ILE A 10 12.38 -1.38 -12.12
C ILE A 10 11.63 -0.12 -12.61
N TYR A 11 11.07 0.69 -11.69
CA TYR A 11 10.52 2.01 -12.04
C TYR A 11 11.51 3.18 -11.87
N SER A 12 12.69 2.96 -11.28
CA SER A 12 13.76 3.95 -11.07
C SER A 12 15.02 3.67 -11.91
N SER A 13 15.04 2.55 -12.65
CA SER A 13 16.20 1.94 -13.30
C SER A 13 16.77 2.70 -14.51
N VAL A 14 16.73 4.03 -14.52
CA VAL A 14 17.31 4.81 -15.61
C VAL A 14 18.66 5.46 -15.24
N TRP A 15 19.14 5.44 -13.98
CA TRP A 15 20.23 6.37 -13.62
C TRP A 15 21.36 5.94 -12.67
N GLU A 16 21.60 4.67 -12.34
CA GLU A 16 22.88 4.22 -11.75
C GLU A 16 23.29 2.80 -12.26
N GLU A 17 23.62 2.67 -13.54
CA GLU A 17 23.95 1.38 -14.18
C GLU A 17 25.14 0.62 -13.55
N ASP A 18 26.09 1.31 -12.92
CA ASP A 18 27.38 0.73 -12.54
C ASP A 18 27.41 0.03 -11.17
N LEU A 19 26.49 0.35 -10.24
CA LEU A 19 26.51 -0.22 -8.88
C LEU A 19 25.66 -1.49 -8.71
N HIS A 20 24.68 -1.69 -9.59
CA HIS A 20 23.65 -2.73 -9.40
C HIS A 20 24.09 -4.12 -9.91
N GLN A 21 24.82 -4.20 -11.02
CA GLN A 21 25.25 -5.50 -11.56
C GLN A 21 26.35 -6.18 -10.74
N ALA A 22 27.23 -5.42 -10.09
CA ALA A 22 28.39 -5.98 -9.41
C ALA A 22 28.05 -6.77 -8.12
N ASN A 23 26.89 -6.50 -7.49
CA ASN A 23 26.52 -7.08 -6.18
C ASN A 23 25.25 -7.93 -6.20
N HIS A 24 24.62 -8.12 -7.37
CA HIS A 24 23.32 -8.79 -7.48
C HIS A 24 23.34 -10.22 -6.90
N ASP A 25 24.39 -10.99 -7.19
CA ASP A 25 24.54 -12.36 -6.69
C ASP A 25 24.67 -12.41 -5.16
N GLN A 26 25.49 -11.52 -4.59
CA GLN A 26 25.68 -11.42 -3.15
C GLN A 26 24.37 -11.09 -2.42
N TRP A 27 23.55 -10.20 -3.00
CA TRP A 27 22.27 -9.81 -2.42
C TRP A 27 21.21 -10.91 -2.52
N TRP A 28 21.19 -11.64 -3.64
CA TRP A 28 20.32 -12.80 -3.80
C TRP A 28 20.67 -13.92 -2.81
N GLU A 29 21.96 -14.19 -2.60
CA GLU A 29 22.43 -15.14 -1.60
C GLU A 29 22.00 -14.72 -0.19
N ALA A 30 22.18 -13.44 0.17
CA ALA A 30 21.74 -12.91 1.45
C ALA A 30 20.22 -13.03 1.63
N TYR A 31 19.44 -12.73 0.58
CA TYR A 31 17.98 -12.85 0.58
C TYR A 31 17.53 -14.30 0.80
N THR A 32 18.15 -15.23 0.09
CA THR A 32 17.89 -16.67 0.21
C THR A 32 18.28 -17.17 1.60
N ALA A 33 19.42 -16.73 2.14
CA ALA A 33 19.89 -17.11 3.46
C ALA A 33 18.94 -16.64 4.58
N VAL A 34 18.42 -15.41 4.50
CA VAL A 34 17.45 -14.89 5.47
C VAL A 34 16.12 -15.66 5.39
N ASN A 35 15.59 -15.85 4.18
CA ASN A 35 14.36 -16.61 3.97
C ASN A 35 14.49 -18.06 4.47
N THR A 36 15.65 -18.69 4.25
CA THR A 36 15.96 -20.04 4.71
C THR A 36 15.98 -20.13 6.23
N ARG A 37 16.70 -19.21 6.90
CA ARG A 37 16.74 -19.17 8.37
C ARG A 37 15.36 -18.95 8.98
N MET A 38 14.56 -18.06 8.39
CA MET A 38 13.20 -17.79 8.85
C MET A 38 12.29 -18.99 8.63
N ALA A 39 12.36 -19.64 7.47
CA ALA A 39 11.61 -20.86 7.18
C ALA A 39 11.95 -21.99 8.15
N GLN A 40 13.24 -22.20 8.47
CA GLN A 40 13.68 -23.20 9.45
C GLN A 40 13.16 -22.90 10.85
N ALA A 41 13.26 -21.64 11.30
CA ALA A 41 12.77 -21.24 12.62
C ALA A 41 11.26 -21.43 12.76
N VAL A 42 10.48 -21.06 11.73
CA VAL A 42 9.03 -21.25 11.73
C VAL A 42 8.65 -22.73 11.62
N ALA A 43 9.33 -23.51 10.76
CA ALA A 43 9.06 -24.93 10.63
C ALA A 43 9.35 -25.73 11.91
N ALA A 44 10.34 -25.32 12.69
CA ALA A 44 10.62 -25.91 14.00
C ALA A 44 9.54 -25.60 15.05
N ALA A 45 8.80 -24.50 14.88
CA ALA A 45 7.78 -24.05 15.83
C ALA A 45 6.34 -24.42 15.42
N ALA A 46 6.06 -24.55 14.12
CA ALA A 46 4.71 -24.74 13.59
C ALA A 46 4.26 -26.20 13.63
N ALA A 47 3.04 -26.44 14.07
CA ALA A 47 2.35 -27.71 13.99
C ALA A 47 1.55 -27.85 12.68
N PRO A 48 1.23 -29.07 12.22
CA PRO A 48 0.47 -29.28 10.97
C PRO A 48 -0.92 -28.63 10.91
N HIS A 49 -1.52 -28.33 12.07
CA HIS A 49 -2.84 -27.70 12.15
C HIS A 49 -2.79 -26.17 12.18
N ASP A 50 -1.58 -25.59 12.25
CA ASP A 50 -1.41 -24.15 12.30
C ASP A 50 -1.65 -23.51 10.94
N VAL A 51 -1.89 -22.20 10.98
CA VAL A 51 -1.93 -21.34 9.80
C VAL A 51 -0.72 -20.42 9.86
N VAL A 52 0.16 -20.52 8.88
CA VAL A 52 1.29 -19.62 8.72
C VAL A 52 0.91 -18.57 7.69
N TRP A 53 0.86 -17.31 8.13
CA TRP A 53 0.55 -16.17 7.28
C TRP A 53 1.80 -15.31 7.06
N ALA A 54 2.35 -15.37 5.84
CA ALA A 54 3.50 -14.59 5.42
C ALA A 54 3.06 -13.26 4.79
N HIS A 55 3.77 -12.19 5.15
CA HIS A 55 3.46 -10.85 4.66
C HIS A 55 4.63 -10.25 3.89
N ASP A 56 4.26 -9.66 2.77
CA ASP A 56 5.07 -8.74 1.96
C ASP A 56 6.26 -9.37 1.21
N TYR A 57 6.84 -8.58 0.32
CA TYR A 57 7.85 -9.01 -0.66
C TYR A 57 9.16 -9.54 -0.04
N HIS A 58 9.42 -9.26 1.24
CA HIS A 58 10.58 -9.78 1.96
C HIS A 58 10.59 -11.30 2.08
N LEU A 59 9.42 -11.93 1.95
CA LEU A 59 9.21 -13.35 2.21
C LEU A 59 8.64 -14.09 1.00
N LEU A 60 9.01 -13.69 -0.23
CA LEU A 60 8.51 -14.36 -1.45
C LEU A 60 9.02 -15.79 -1.60
N LEU A 61 10.25 -16.10 -1.15
CA LEU A 61 10.80 -17.46 -1.19
C LEU A 61 10.39 -18.34 -0.01
N PHE A 62 10.08 -17.70 1.12
CA PHE A 62 9.79 -18.35 2.38
C PHE A 62 8.74 -19.47 2.29
N PRO A 63 7.59 -19.33 1.59
CA PRO A 63 6.58 -20.36 1.59
C PRO A 63 7.05 -21.66 0.93
N LYS A 64 7.81 -21.56 -0.16
CA LYS A 64 8.42 -22.72 -0.80
C LYS A 64 9.45 -23.39 0.10
N LEU A 65 10.29 -22.61 0.78
CA LEU A 65 11.31 -23.15 1.69
C LEU A 65 10.69 -23.87 2.89
N ILE A 66 9.57 -23.37 3.43
CA ILE A 66 8.80 -24.10 4.45
C ILE A 66 8.23 -25.40 3.87
N GLN A 67 7.60 -25.34 2.69
CA GLN A 67 7.05 -26.53 2.05
C GLN A 67 8.13 -27.61 1.85
N ASP A 68 9.30 -27.23 1.33
CA ASP A 68 10.42 -28.12 1.09
C ASP A 68 10.97 -28.72 2.40
N HIS A 69 11.02 -27.93 3.48
CA HIS A 69 11.43 -28.41 4.80
C HIS A 69 10.51 -29.53 5.32
N PHE A 70 9.19 -29.29 5.36
CA PHE A 70 8.20 -30.27 5.80
C PHE A 70 8.19 -31.52 4.91
N ALA A 71 8.39 -31.36 3.60
CA ALA A 71 8.54 -32.47 2.67
C ALA A 71 9.78 -33.33 3.00
N ALA A 72 10.92 -32.72 3.33
CA ALA A 72 12.15 -33.43 3.67
C ALA A 72 12.00 -34.29 4.95
N ILE A 73 11.30 -33.78 5.96
CA ILE A 73 11.03 -34.50 7.21
C ILE A 73 9.76 -35.37 7.15
N HIS A 74 9.14 -35.53 5.96
CA HIS A 74 7.97 -36.37 5.72
C HIS A 74 6.78 -36.08 6.65
N THR A 75 6.58 -34.81 7.02
CA THR A 75 5.45 -34.37 7.83
C THR A 75 4.53 -33.46 7.03
N PRO A 76 3.21 -33.46 7.33
CA PRO A 76 2.29 -32.54 6.70
C PRO A 76 2.64 -31.10 7.08
N ARG A 77 2.77 -30.22 6.08
CA ARG A 77 2.97 -28.79 6.30
C ARG A 77 1.70 -28.12 6.85
N PRO A 78 1.83 -27.02 7.61
CA PRO A 78 0.69 -26.18 7.97
C PRO A 78 0.02 -25.54 6.75
N ARG A 79 -1.16 -24.95 6.97
CA ARG A 79 -1.83 -24.11 5.96
C ARG A 79 -1.00 -22.83 5.76
N LEU A 80 -0.76 -22.46 4.51
CA LEU A 80 0.08 -21.32 4.17
C LEU A 80 -0.74 -20.25 3.46
N VAL A 81 -0.62 -19.02 3.92
CA VAL A 81 -1.22 -17.82 3.31
C VAL A 81 -0.11 -16.82 3.05
N PHE A 82 -0.12 -16.17 1.89
CA PHE A 82 0.79 -15.06 1.57
C PHE A 82 -0.03 -13.82 1.23
N PHE A 83 0.37 -12.64 1.70
CA PHE A 83 -0.29 -11.37 1.35
C PHE A 83 0.74 -10.32 0.92
N LEU A 84 0.57 -9.73 -0.28
CA LEU A 84 1.46 -8.70 -0.80
C LEU A 84 0.90 -7.30 -0.55
N HIS A 85 1.64 -6.49 0.23
CA HIS A 85 1.18 -5.15 0.58
C HIS A 85 1.57 -4.07 -0.46
N VAL A 86 2.56 -4.37 -1.29
CA VAL A 86 3.01 -3.49 -2.39
C VAL A 86 2.34 -3.84 -3.72
N PRO A 87 2.31 -2.89 -4.69
CA PRO A 87 1.74 -3.16 -5.99
C PRO A 87 2.55 -4.22 -6.74
N PHE A 88 1.89 -5.24 -7.28
CA PHE A 88 2.56 -6.22 -8.14
C PHE A 88 2.82 -5.60 -9.53
N PRO A 89 4.03 -5.71 -10.10
CA PRO A 89 4.38 -5.07 -11.37
C PRO A 89 3.75 -5.77 -12.57
N THR A 90 3.69 -5.08 -13.71
CA THR A 90 3.26 -5.71 -14.97
C THR A 90 4.28 -6.75 -15.42
N SER A 91 3.86 -7.73 -16.24
CA SER A 91 4.76 -8.79 -16.73
C SER A 91 5.91 -8.30 -17.62
N GLU A 92 5.82 -7.09 -18.18
CA GLU A 92 6.92 -6.49 -18.96
C GLU A 92 8.06 -6.10 -18.04
N ILE A 93 7.72 -5.47 -16.93
CA ILE A 93 8.64 -5.04 -15.89
C ILE A 93 9.13 -6.22 -15.08
N PHE A 94 8.25 -7.17 -14.76
CA PHE A 94 8.62 -8.40 -14.05
C PHE A 94 9.70 -9.22 -14.79
N ARG A 95 9.81 -9.10 -16.12
CA ARG A 95 10.81 -9.82 -16.92
C ARG A 95 12.25 -9.42 -16.58
N GLU A 96 12.45 -8.19 -16.12
CA GLU A 96 13.77 -7.67 -15.75
C GLU A 96 14.32 -8.31 -14.48
N LEU A 97 13.47 -8.99 -13.69
CA LEU A 97 13.90 -9.72 -12.50
C LEU A 97 14.64 -11.00 -12.91
N SER A 98 15.96 -11.00 -12.76
CA SER A 98 16.83 -12.17 -13.01
C SER A 98 16.34 -13.45 -12.31
N ASN A 99 15.82 -13.32 -11.08
CA ASN A 99 15.31 -14.42 -10.27
C ASN A 99 13.76 -14.48 -10.19
N GLY A 100 13.06 -13.83 -11.14
CA GLY A 100 11.59 -13.69 -11.13
C GLY A 100 10.84 -15.02 -11.05
N ALA A 101 11.30 -16.05 -11.78
CA ALA A 101 10.68 -17.38 -11.76
C ALA A 101 10.74 -18.02 -10.36
N ALA A 102 11.89 -17.96 -9.70
CA ALA A 102 12.06 -18.51 -8.35
C ALA A 102 11.15 -17.80 -7.32
N LEU A 103 10.98 -16.47 -7.46
CA LEU A 103 10.08 -15.69 -6.63
C LEU A 103 8.62 -16.08 -6.82
N LEU A 104 8.17 -16.25 -8.06
CA LEU A 104 6.80 -16.70 -8.36
C LEU A 104 6.54 -18.11 -7.82
N GLU A 105 7.49 -19.04 -8.02
CA GLU A 105 7.38 -20.39 -7.45
C GLU A 105 7.37 -20.37 -5.92
N GLY A 106 8.14 -19.46 -5.32
CA GLY A 106 8.15 -19.18 -3.90
C GLY A 106 6.76 -18.86 -3.35
N VAL A 107 6.06 -17.94 -4.03
CA VAL A 107 4.70 -17.51 -3.65
C VAL A 107 3.68 -18.61 -3.94
N LEU A 108 3.75 -19.29 -5.08
CA LEU A 108 2.80 -20.34 -5.48
C LEU A 108 2.83 -21.59 -4.58
N ALA A 109 3.80 -21.70 -3.68
CA ALA A 109 3.83 -22.78 -2.69
C ALA A 109 2.69 -22.70 -1.65
N VAL A 110 2.03 -21.55 -1.51
CA VAL A 110 0.94 -21.35 -0.54
C VAL A 110 -0.39 -22.01 -0.94
N ASP A 111 -1.39 -21.87 -0.06
CA ASP A 111 -2.79 -22.22 -0.33
C ASP A 111 -3.60 -21.00 -0.80
N VAL A 112 -3.29 -19.81 -0.25
CA VAL A 112 -3.95 -18.53 -0.62
C VAL A 112 -2.92 -17.42 -0.83
N VAL A 113 -3.03 -16.69 -1.94
CA VAL A 113 -2.26 -15.46 -2.24
C VAL A 113 -3.19 -14.25 -2.21
N GLY A 114 -2.90 -13.28 -1.37
CA GLY A 114 -3.69 -12.06 -1.19
C GLY A 114 -3.08 -10.82 -1.83
N PHE A 115 -3.92 -9.99 -2.43
CA PHE A 115 -3.56 -8.67 -2.99
C PHE A 115 -4.57 -7.60 -2.57
N HIS A 116 -4.15 -6.32 -2.61
CA HIS A 116 -5.06 -5.20 -2.36
C HIS A 116 -6.03 -4.90 -3.50
N THR A 117 -5.65 -5.17 -4.75
CA THR A 117 -6.46 -4.81 -5.92
C THR A 117 -6.51 -5.94 -6.92
N PHE A 118 -7.60 -5.97 -7.70
CA PHE A 118 -7.74 -6.92 -8.81
C PHE A 118 -6.63 -6.78 -9.85
N ASP A 119 -6.15 -5.56 -10.11
CA ASP A 119 -5.08 -5.34 -11.08
C ASP A 119 -3.77 -6.02 -10.68
N HIS A 120 -3.40 -5.96 -9.39
CA HIS A 120 -2.20 -6.63 -8.90
C HIS A 120 -2.35 -8.16 -8.98
N ALA A 121 -3.52 -8.69 -8.60
CA ALA A 121 -3.83 -10.10 -8.77
C ALA A 121 -3.72 -10.52 -10.25
N ARG A 122 -4.32 -9.76 -11.17
CA ARG A 122 -4.26 -10.00 -12.61
C ARG A 122 -2.84 -9.94 -13.15
N HIS A 123 -2.00 -9.02 -12.68
CA HIS A 123 -0.61 -8.95 -13.10
C HIS A 123 0.21 -10.17 -12.61
N PHE A 124 -0.02 -10.61 -11.37
CA PHE A 124 0.59 -11.82 -10.83
C PHE A 124 0.19 -13.05 -11.64
N LEU A 125 -1.10 -13.23 -11.89
CA LEU A 125 -1.63 -14.33 -12.70
C LEU A 125 -1.00 -14.37 -14.10
N ASN A 126 -0.90 -13.21 -14.76
CA ASN A 126 -0.23 -13.11 -16.06
C ASN A 126 1.25 -13.45 -15.99
N ALA A 127 1.94 -13.09 -14.90
CA ALA A 127 3.34 -13.45 -14.68
C ALA A 127 3.48 -14.98 -14.50
N CYS A 128 2.63 -15.62 -13.69
CA CYS A 128 2.61 -17.08 -13.53
C CYS A 128 2.43 -17.79 -14.88
N LYS A 129 1.46 -17.34 -15.69
CA LYS A 129 1.21 -17.91 -17.01
C LYS A 129 2.39 -17.72 -17.98
N ARG A 130 2.95 -16.50 -18.05
CA ARG A 130 4.00 -16.15 -19.02
C ARG A 130 5.36 -16.76 -18.69
N PHE A 131 5.73 -16.78 -17.41
CA PHE A 131 7.08 -17.17 -16.99
C PHE A 131 7.19 -18.62 -16.54
N LEU A 132 6.12 -19.19 -15.97
CA LEU A 132 6.12 -20.57 -15.47
C LEU A 132 5.28 -21.51 -16.32
N GLY A 133 4.46 -20.98 -17.23
CA GLY A 133 3.59 -21.79 -18.10
C GLY A 133 2.42 -22.45 -17.37
N TYR A 134 2.09 -22.01 -16.15
CA TYR A 134 0.97 -22.59 -15.41
C TYR A 134 -0.38 -22.12 -15.97
N ASP A 135 -1.36 -23.02 -15.92
CA ASP A 135 -2.74 -22.70 -16.21
C ASP A 135 -3.33 -21.84 -15.09
N VAL A 136 -4.05 -20.81 -15.52
CA VAL A 136 -4.65 -19.81 -14.65
C VAL A 136 -6.15 -19.84 -14.88
N HIS A 137 -6.89 -19.90 -13.78
CA HIS A 137 -8.35 -19.83 -13.77
C HIS A 137 -8.77 -18.43 -13.34
N ILE A 138 -9.56 -17.80 -14.20
CA ILE A 138 -10.25 -16.55 -13.91
C ILE A 138 -11.71 -16.82 -14.22
N ASP A 139 -12.43 -17.29 -13.22
CA ASP A 139 -13.89 -17.45 -13.32
C ASP A 139 -14.52 -16.19 -12.72
N ILE A 140 -15.02 -15.33 -13.59
CA ILE A 140 -15.83 -14.18 -13.20
C ILE A 140 -17.28 -14.56 -13.49
N ASP A 141 -18.04 -14.84 -12.43
CA ASP A 141 -19.49 -14.94 -12.56
C ASP A 141 -20.06 -13.54 -12.80
N VAL A 142 -20.48 -13.28 -14.03
CA VAL A 142 -21.25 -12.08 -14.39
C VAL A 142 -22.71 -12.50 -14.47
N ASP A 143 -23.50 -12.12 -13.47
CA ASP A 143 -24.95 -12.29 -13.50
C ASP A 143 -25.57 -11.20 -14.40
N ILE A 144 -25.96 -11.57 -15.62
CA ILE A 144 -26.76 -10.74 -16.51
C ILE A 144 -28.15 -11.35 -16.59
N GLY A 145 -28.94 -11.22 -15.53
CA GLY A 145 -30.39 -11.47 -15.51
C GLY A 145 -30.86 -12.77 -16.16
N ASN A 146 -31.14 -13.80 -15.34
CA ASN A 146 -31.63 -15.13 -15.74
C ASN A 146 -30.66 -15.98 -16.58
N ARG A 147 -29.40 -15.57 -16.77
CA ARG A 147 -28.33 -16.40 -17.32
C ARG A 147 -27.00 -16.12 -16.61
N CYS A 148 -26.50 -17.11 -15.87
CA CYS A 148 -25.07 -17.16 -15.53
C CYS A 148 -24.30 -17.47 -16.83
N VAL A 149 -23.44 -16.54 -17.24
CA VAL A 149 -22.52 -16.76 -18.36
C VAL A 149 -21.12 -16.94 -17.77
N TRP A 150 -20.59 -18.15 -17.85
CA TRP A 150 -19.21 -18.47 -17.49
C TRP A 150 -18.27 -17.76 -18.48
N TYR A 151 -17.60 -16.70 -18.04
CA TYR A 151 -16.51 -16.09 -18.79
C TYR A 151 -15.18 -16.71 -18.37
N GLY A 152 -14.85 -17.87 -18.95
CA GLY A 152 -13.47 -18.34 -18.98
C GLY A 152 -12.65 -17.39 -19.84
N ALA A 153 -11.87 -16.50 -19.22
CA ALA A 153 -11.22 -15.38 -19.90
C ALA A 153 -10.10 -15.84 -20.86
N PHE A 154 -10.48 -16.19 -22.09
CA PHE A 154 -9.61 -16.15 -23.27
C PHE A 154 -9.95 -14.85 -24.01
N GLN A 155 -9.19 -13.76 -23.77
CA GLN A 155 -8.81 -12.70 -24.73
C GLN A 155 -8.26 -11.44 -23.99
N PRO A 156 -7.25 -10.74 -24.54
CA PRO A 156 -6.65 -9.56 -23.95
C PRO A 156 -7.37 -8.31 -24.47
N ASN A 157 -8.30 -7.76 -23.70
CA ASN A 157 -8.80 -6.36 -23.73
C ASN A 157 -10.28 -6.33 -23.36
N ILE A 158 -10.60 -6.27 -22.06
CA ILE A 158 -11.86 -5.70 -21.55
C ILE A 158 -11.55 -5.14 -20.16
N CYS A 159 -11.65 -3.82 -20.03
CA CYS A 159 -11.80 -3.14 -18.74
C CYS A 159 -13.27 -3.27 -18.34
N LEU A 160 -13.56 -3.87 -17.18
CA LEU A 160 -14.84 -3.70 -16.51
C LEU A 160 -14.58 -2.92 -15.22
N PHE A 161 -14.96 -1.65 -15.23
CA PHE A 161 -15.17 -0.85 -14.03
C PHE A 161 -16.30 -1.50 -13.21
N TRP A 162 -16.07 -1.72 -11.92
CA TRP A 162 -17.15 -1.78 -10.94
C TRP A 162 -16.80 -0.88 -9.75
N GLY A 163 -17.62 0.16 -9.62
CA GLY A 163 -17.63 1.08 -8.50
C GLY A 163 -18.36 0.50 -7.29
N ILE A 164 -18.01 1.09 -6.15
CA ILE A 164 -18.47 0.90 -4.77
C ILE A 164 -19.99 1.11 -4.65
N ASP A 165 -20.66 0.39 -3.73
CA ASP A 165 -21.51 1.03 -2.70
C ASP A 165 -21.98 0.08 -1.59
N GLU A 166 -21.65 0.48 -0.36
CA GLU A 166 -22.37 0.21 0.87
C GLU A 166 -23.32 1.42 1.08
N ILE A 167 -24.65 1.23 1.00
CA ILE A 167 -25.64 2.21 1.47
C ILE A 167 -26.57 1.55 2.49
N ALA A 168 -26.67 2.24 3.62
CA ALA A 168 -27.39 1.87 4.83
C ALA A 168 -28.93 1.86 4.72
N THR A 169 -29.52 1.02 5.59
CA THR A 169 -30.79 1.18 6.34
C THR A 169 -32.13 1.38 5.61
N ASN A 170 -32.97 0.35 5.80
CA ASN A 170 -34.37 0.40 6.26
C ASN A 170 -35.41 1.15 5.41
N THR A 171 -36.23 0.42 4.66
CA THR A 171 -37.65 0.75 4.42
C THR A 171 -38.44 -0.51 4.07
N ASN A 172 -39.53 -0.74 4.80
CA ASN A 172 -40.56 -1.74 4.53
C ASN A 172 -41.09 -1.62 3.09
N ARG A 173 -40.93 -2.67 2.27
CA ARG A 173 -41.90 -3.05 1.23
C ARG A 173 -41.69 -4.50 0.80
N ALA A 174 -42.77 -5.25 0.90
CA ALA A 174 -42.87 -6.67 0.56
C ALA A 174 -42.56 -6.93 -0.92
N ASN A 175 -41.54 -7.77 -1.14
CA ASN A 175 -41.41 -8.80 -2.17
C ASN A 175 -39.96 -9.31 -2.04
N GLU A 176 -39.77 -10.31 -1.17
CA GLU A 176 -38.47 -10.92 -0.91
C GLU A 176 -37.99 -11.68 -2.15
N LEU A 177 -37.21 -10.99 -2.98
CA LEU A 177 -36.13 -11.65 -3.71
C LEU A 177 -35.00 -11.83 -2.70
N THR A 178 -34.88 -13.03 -2.15
CA THR A 178 -33.69 -13.45 -1.39
C THR A 178 -32.47 -13.36 -2.30
N TYR A 179 -31.76 -12.24 -2.22
CA TYR A 179 -30.40 -12.12 -2.74
C TYR A 179 -29.49 -12.97 -1.84
N GLN A 180 -29.17 -14.17 -2.29
CA GLN A 180 -27.96 -14.86 -1.83
C GLN A 180 -26.86 -14.49 -2.80
N SER A 181 -25.88 -13.71 -2.38
CA SER A 181 -24.69 -13.54 -3.19
C SER A 181 -23.97 -14.90 -3.28
N GLN A 182 -24.10 -15.59 -4.41
CA GLN A 182 -23.03 -16.46 -4.85
C GLN A 182 -21.94 -15.54 -5.43
N SER A 183 -21.29 -14.77 -4.56
CA SER A 183 -20.24 -13.84 -4.93
C SER A 183 -18.92 -14.57 -4.83
N GLY A 184 -18.40 -15.00 -5.97
CA GLY A 184 -17.06 -15.57 -6.04
C GLY A 184 -16.49 -15.40 -7.44
N VAL A 185 -15.66 -14.38 -7.62
CA VAL A 185 -14.64 -14.44 -8.66
C VAL A 185 -13.65 -15.52 -8.21
N ASN A 186 -13.74 -16.73 -8.76
CA ASN A 186 -12.79 -17.80 -8.44
C ASN A 186 -11.51 -17.54 -9.26
N LEU A 187 -10.59 -16.79 -8.65
CA LEU A 187 -9.25 -16.58 -9.17
C LEU A 187 -8.33 -17.64 -8.59
N GLY A 188 -7.64 -18.38 -9.46
CA GLY A 188 -6.72 -19.41 -9.01
C GLY A 188 -5.62 -19.73 -10.00
N VAL A 189 -4.55 -20.35 -9.50
CA VAL A 189 -3.47 -20.91 -10.32
C VAL A 189 -3.37 -22.40 -10.05
N ASP A 190 -3.38 -23.21 -11.10
CA ASP A 190 -3.10 -24.64 -10.97
C ASP A 190 -1.59 -24.85 -10.87
N TYR A 191 -1.14 -25.09 -9.64
CA TYR A 191 0.26 -25.29 -9.29
C TYR A 191 0.50 -26.73 -8.85
N LYS A 192 1.15 -27.52 -9.72
CA LYS A 192 1.56 -28.91 -9.43
C LYS A 192 0.41 -29.79 -8.91
N GLY A 193 -0.76 -29.68 -9.54
CA GLY A 193 -1.97 -30.44 -9.17
C GLY A 193 -2.70 -29.91 -7.93
N ARG A 194 -2.31 -28.74 -7.41
CA ARG A 194 -3.05 -28.00 -6.37
C ARG A 194 -3.60 -26.70 -6.96
N ASN A 195 -4.78 -26.30 -6.51
CA ASN A 195 -5.30 -24.97 -6.82
C ASN A 195 -4.83 -23.98 -5.74
N VAL A 196 -4.11 -22.94 -6.15
CA VAL A 196 -3.73 -21.82 -5.29
C VAL A 196 -4.76 -20.73 -5.46
N VAL A 197 -5.48 -20.39 -4.39
CA VAL A 197 -6.56 -19.39 -4.42
C VAL A 197 -5.97 -17.98 -4.40
N ILE A 198 -6.48 -17.10 -5.24
CA ILE A 198 -6.13 -15.68 -5.22
C ILE A 198 -7.26 -14.89 -4.55
N ALA A 199 -6.92 -14.18 -3.47
CA ALA A 199 -7.84 -13.34 -2.72
C ALA A 199 -7.53 -11.86 -2.94
N ILE A 200 -8.58 -11.05 -3.01
CA ILE A 200 -8.47 -9.58 -3.06
C ILE A 200 -9.08 -9.03 -1.78
N SER A 201 -8.27 -8.34 -0.99
CA SER A 201 -8.70 -7.76 0.28
C SER A 201 -7.97 -6.46 0.54
N HIS A 202 -8.70 -5.46 1.04
CA HIS A 202 -8.11 -4.19 1.44
C HIS A 202 -7.72 -4.22 2.92
N VAL A 203 -6.55 -3.69 3.24
CA VAL A 203 -6.16 -3.47 4.65
C VAL A 203 -6.84 -2.20 5.17
N GLY A 204 -7.48 -2.32 6.34
CA GLY A 204 -8.18 -1.23 7.01
C GLY A 204 -7.37 -0.57 8.13
N ILE A 205 -8.04 0.33 8.85
CA ILE A 205 -7.53 1.00 10.06
C ILE A 205 -8.25 0.50 11.31
N GLU A 206 -7.59 0.57 12.45
CA GLU A 206 -8.16 0.27 13.77
C GLU A 206 -9.01 1.44 14.27
N LYS A 207 -10.31 1.43 13.91
CA LYS A 207 -11.26 2.52 14.21
C LYS A 207 -11.34 2.85 15.71
N ASN A 208 -11.42 1.83 16.57
CA ASN A 208 -11.53 2.03 18.02
C ASN A 208 -10.30 2.72 18.61
N LEU A 209 -9.11 2.32 18.17
CA LEU A 209 -7.85 2.92 18.61
C LEU A 209 -7.79 4.40 18.21
N ILE A 210 -8.19 4.74 16.97
CA ILE A 210 -8.19 6.13 16.52
C ILE A 210 -9.21 6.96 17.30
N GLN A 211 -10.40 6.41 17.54
CA GLN A 211 -11.45 7.10 18.29
C GLN A 211 -11.03 7.46 19.73
N GLU A 212 -10.26 6.59 20.37
CA GLU A 212 -9.67 6.87 21.68
C GLU A 212 -8.50 7.85 21.58
N ALA A 213 -7.59 7.62 20.62
CA ALA A 213 -6.35 8.38 20.51
C ALA A 213 -6.54 9.84 20.09
N VAL A 214 -7.60 10.18 19.36
CA VAL A 214 -7.91 11.59 19.04
C VAL A 214 -8.25 12.43 20.28
N LEU A 215 -8.66 11.79 21.37
CA LEU A 215 -9.00 12.45 22.64
C LEU A 215 -7.80 12.56 23.59
N TRP A 216 -6.65 11.98 23.24
CA TRP A 216 -5.48 12.04 24.10
C TRP A 216 -5.02 13.49 24.31
N PRO A 217 -4.70 13.92 25.55
CA PRO A 217 -4.35 15.32 25.84
C PRO A 217 -3.18 15.84 25.00
N GLN A 218 -2.17 15.02 24.76
CA GLN A 218 -1.02 15.38 23.92
C GLN A 218 -1.41 15.61 22.46
N VAL A 219 -2.39 14.87 21.94
CA VAL A 219 -2.89 15.01 20.56
C VAL A 219 -3.67 16.31 20.41
N VAL A 220 -4.58 16.59 21.34
CA VAL A 220 -5.38 17.81 21.35
C VAL A 220 -4.49 19.05 21.53
N ALA A 221 -3.51 18.99 22.44
CA ALA A 221 -2.56 20.08 22.68
C ALA A 221 -1.69 20.35 21.44
N ALA A 222 -1.13 19.31 20.82
CA ALA A 222 -0.34 19.45 19.60
C ALA A 222 -1.17 19.97 18.41
N ALA A 223 -2.40 19.49 18.26
CA ALA A 223 -3.31 19.96 17.22
C ALA A 223 -3.64 21.46 17.39
N THR A 224 -3.93 21.87 18.63
CA THR A 224 -4.21 23.27 18.97
C THR A 224 -2.99 24.15 18.72
N ALA A 225 -1.80 23.73 19.17
CA ALA A 225 -0.56 24.46 18.94
C ALA A 225 -0.25 24.65 17.45
N LEU A 226 -0.46 23.62 16.62
CA LEU A 226 -0.28 23.72 15.18
C LEU A 226 -1.31 24.66 14.53
N ARG A 227 -2.56 24.64 15.00
CA ARG A 227 -3.60 25.55 14.50
C ARG A 227 -3.35 27.00 14.93
N ASP A 228 -2.85 27.22 16.13
CA ASP A 228 -2.48 28.55 16.65
C ASP A 228 -1.26 29.11 15.91
N LYS A 229 -0.27 28.27 15.57
CA LYS A 229 0.90 28.65 14.75
C LYS A 229 0.48 29.26 13.41
N HIS A 230 -0.57 28.73 12.78
CA HIS A 230 -1.06 29.17 11.47
C HIS A 230 -2.47 29.75 11.53
N LYS A 231 -2.74 30.54 12.58
CA LYS A 231 -4.08 31.08 12.86
C LYS A 231 -4.64 31.89 11.69
N GLY A 232 -5.90 31.62 11.35
CA GLY A 232 -6.63 32.31 10.26
C GLY A 232 -6.33 31.79 8.86
N LYS A 233 -5.47 30.78 8.71
CA LYS A 233 -5.17 30.13 7.43
C LYS A 233 -5.80 28.73 7.34
N LEU A 234 -6.13 28.33 6.12
CA LEU A 234 -6.47 26.96 5.77
C LEU A 234 -5.19 26.12 5.71
N LEU A 235 -5.22 24.94 6.29
CA LEU A 235 -4.05 24.06 6.38
C LEU A 235 -4.26 22.80 5.55
N LEU A 236 -3.34 22.55 4.62
CA LEU A 236 -3.23 21.31 3.87
C LEU A 236 -2.18 20.43 4.55
N ALA A 237 -2.53 19.22 4.97
CA ALA A 237 -1.57 18.26 5.47
C ALA A 237 -0.97 17.44 4.33
N GLY A 238 0.33 17.17 4.40
CA GLY A 238 1.01 16.16 3.60
C GLY A 238 1.95 15.34 4.49
N VAL A 239 1.86 14.01 4.41
CA VAL A 239 2.75 13.09 5.13
C VAL A 239 3.19 12.02 4.17
N ASP A 240 4.49 11.99 3.87
CA ASP A 240 5.04 11.15 2.82
C ASP A 240 6.42 10.58 3.20
N VAL A 241 6.80 9.47 2.58
CA VAL A 241 8.18 8.96 2.62
C VAL A 241 9.04 9.79 1.66
N CYS A 242 10.29 10.07 2.00
CA CYS A 242 11.23 10.76 1.11
C CYS A 242 11.69 9.86 -0.05
N GLN A 243 10.85 9.74 -1.07
CA GLN A 243 11.08 8.92 -2.25
C GLN A 243 10.41 9.57 -3.45
N ARG A 244 10.94 9.33 -4.65
CA ARG A 244 10.40 9.94 -5.88
C ARG A 244 8.94 9.57 -6.16
N LEU A 245 8.57 8.31 -5.89
CA LEU A 245 7.21 7.80 -6.12
C LEU A 245 6.17 8.34 -5.14
N SER A 246 6.59 8.93 -4.01
CA SER A 246 5.69 9.64 -3.10
C SER A 246 5.09 10.89 -3.73
N GLY A 247 5.70 11.41 -4.81
CA GLY A 247 5.15 12.53 -5.58
C GLY A 247 5.19 13.88 -4.84
N VAL A 248 6.05 14.03 -3.83
CA VAL A 248 6.22 15.30 -3.09
C VAL A 248 6.72 16.43 -3.99
N PRO A 249 7.70 16.23 -4.89
CA PRO A 249 8.10 17.29 -5.84
C PRO A 249 6.94 17.75 -6.72
N LEU A 250 6.12 16.83 -7.24
CA LEU A 250 4.95 17.16 -8.05
C LEU A 250 3.89 17.94 -7.25
N LYS A 251 3.69 17.57 -5.98
CA LYS A 251 2.82 18.28 -5.04
C LYS A 251 3.26 19.73 -4.87
N LEU A 252 4.57 19.95 -4.66
CA LEU A 252 5.15 21.28 -4.48
C LEU A 252 5.08 22.11 -5.76
N LEU A 253 5.36 21.51 -6.92
CA LEU A 253 5.22 22.18 -8.22
C LEU A 253 3.77 22.60 -8.50
N ALA A 254 2.80 21.74 -8.20
CA ALA A 254 1.38 22.09 -8.31
C ALA A 254 1.01 23.22 -7.36
N PHE A 255 1.55 23.21 -6.13
CA PHE A 255 1.33 24.25 -5.13
C PHE A 255 1.93 25.60 -5.54
N GLU A 256 3.13 25.60 -6.14
CA GLU A 256 3.75 26.79 -6.73
C GLU A 256 2.91 27.36 -7.88
N GLN A 257 2.49 26.50 -8.82
CA GLN A 257 1.63 26.91 -9.93
C GLN A 257 0.30 27.48 -9.45
N PHE A 258 -0.28 26.90 -8.39
CA PHE A 258 -1.48 27.44 -7.75
C PHE A 258 -1.26 28.88 -7.27
N PHE A 259 -0.17 29.19 -6.57
CA PHE A 259 0.07 30.56 -6.13
C PHE A 259 0.46 31.54 -7.25
N ASN A 260 1.05 31.06 -8.34
CA ASN A 260 1.29 31.88 -9.53
C ASN A 260 -0.02 32.29 -10.19
N GLN A 261 -0.99 31.39 -10.29
CA GLN A 261 -2.27 31.63 -10.93
C GLN A 261 -3.28 32.31 -9.99
N CYS A 262 -3.15 32.08 -8.68
CA CYS A 262 -4.07 32.55 -7.66
C CYS A 262 -3.33 33.28 -6.52
N PRO A 263 -2.73 34.47 -6.76
CA PRO A 263 -1.89 35.16 -5.77
C PRO A 263 -2.62 35.57 -4.48
N THR A 264 -3.94 35.72 -4.52
CA THR A 264 -4.79 36.12 -3.37
C THR A 264 -4.89 35.05 -2.28
N TRP A 265 -4.36 33.86 -2.52
CA TRP A 265 -4.39 32.73 -1.59
C TRP A 265 -3.13 32.58 -0.74
N LYS A 266 -2.05 33.31 -1.04
CA LYS A 266 -0.76 33.20 -0.31
C LYS A 266 -0.91 33.42 1.20
N ASP A 267 -1.76 34.38 1.59
CA ASP A 267 -2.00 34.70 3.01
C ASP A 267 -3.07 33.82 3.67
N LYS A 268 -3.74 32.96 2.89
CA LYS A 268 -4.92 32.19 3.33
C LYS A 268 -4.67 30.70 3.44
N LEU A 269 -3.57 30.19 2.88
CA LEU A 269 -3.33 28.76 2.72
C LEU A 269 -1.90 28.41 3.10
N VAL A 270 -1.72 27.34 3.87
CA VAL A 270 -0.41 26.79 4.24
C VAL A 270 -0.39 25.29 3.94
N LEU A 271 0.69 24.83 3.31
CA LEU A 271 0.99 23.41 3.18
C LEU A 271 1.87 22.97 4.36
N VAL A 272 1.31 22.17 5.26
CA VAL A 272 2.03 21.51 6.36
C VAL A 272 2.52 20.16 5.86
N GLN A 273 3.74 20.12 5.34
CA GLN A 273 4.35 18.94 4.75
C GLN A 273 5.35 18.32 5.73
N ARG A 274 5.15 17.03 6.03
CA ARG A 274 6.03 16.19 6.83
C ARG A 274 6.59 15.09 5.93
N VAL A 275 7.91 14.97 5.89
CA VAL A 275 8.61 13.97 5.09
C VAL A 275 9.47 13.14 6.02
N HIS A 276 9.39 11.81 5.94
CA HIS A 276 10.25 10.95 6.74
C HIS A 276 11.26 10.20 5.87
N LEU A 277 12.48 10.12 6.39
CA LEU A 277 13.62 9.42 5.82
C LEU A 277 13.60 8.00 6.36
N THR A 278 13.74 7.01 5.48
CA THR A 278 13.75 5.58 5.86
C THR A 278 15.16 5.02 5.92
N SER A 279 16.12 5.73 5.33
CA SER A 279 17.51 5.27 5.12
C SER A 279 17.61 3.97 4.33
N SER A 280 16.51 3.51 3.74
CA SER A 280 16.42 2.27 2.99
C SER A 280 16.99 2.45 1.58
N ARG A 281 16.73 3.61 0.95
CA ARG A 281 17.15 3.98 -0.41
C ARG A 281 17.99 5.26 -0.40
N GLN A 282 19.21 5.20 0.14
CA GLN A 282 20.00 6.40 0.42
C GLN A 282 20.22 7.29 -0.82
N GLY A 283 20.43 6.73 -2.02
CA GLY A 283 20.56 7.50 -3.26
C GLY A 283 19.27 8.24 -3.67
N ASP A 284 18.15 7.52 -3.83
CA ASP A 284 16.85 8.12 -4.15
C ASP A 284 16.38 9.10 -3.07
N GLU A 285 16.61 8.76 -1.80
CA GLU A 285 16.28 9.59 -0.65
C GLU A 285 17.09 10.89 -0.63
N ALA A 286 18.41 10.83 -0.86
CA ALA A 286 19.26 12.01 -0.93
C ALA A 286 18.88 12.90 -2.11
N TYR A 287 18.64 12.32 -3.29
CA TYR A 287 18.17 13.04 -4.46
C TYR A 287 16.81 13.73 -4.18
N SER A 288 15.84 12.96 -3.70
CA SER A 288 14.48 13.45 -3.43
C SER A 288 14.49 14.54 -2.37
N SER A 289 15.23 14.36 -1.27
CA SER A 289 15.36 15.38 -0.22
C SER A 289 15.99 16.67 -0.76
N HIS A 290 17.04 16.54 -1.59
CA HIS A 290 17.68 17.70 -2.22
C HIS A 290 16.70 18.49 -3.09
N GLU A 291 15.96 17.79 -3.97
CA GLU A 291 14.96 18.40 -4.86
C GLU A 291 13.82 19.06 -4.07
N ILE A 292 13.28 18.37 -3.05
CA ILE A 292 12.20 18.89 -2.21
C ILE A 292 12.65 20.16 -1.49
N LYS A 293 13.86 20.17 -0.88
CA LYS A 293 14.41 21.35 -0.19
C LYS A 293 14.61 22.53 -1.14
N GLN A 294 15.07 22.29 -2.36
CA GLN A 294 15.21 23.33 -3.38
C GLN A 294 13.85 23.93 -3.74
N LEU A 295 12.82 23.09 -3.94
CA LEU A 295 11.46 23.54 -4.24
C LEU A 295 10.87 24.35 -3.08
N VAL A 296 10.99 23.86 -1.83
CA VAL A 296 10.53 24.59 -0.64
C VAL A 296 11.22 25.95 -0.54
N THR A 297 12.54 26.02 -0.73
CA THR A 297 13.31 27.28 -0.70
C THR A 297 12.84 28.24 -1.79
N ARG A 298 12.66 27.75 -3.03
CA ARG A 298 12.21 28.56 -4.16
C ARG A 298 10.80 29.13 -3.94
N ILE A 299 9.87 28.29 -3.49
CA ILE A 299 8.46 28.67 -3.30
C ILE A 299 8.35 29.67 -2.16
N THR A 300 9.01 29.42 -1.02
CA THR A 300 8.99 30.33 0.13
C THR A 300 9.64 31.67 -0.19
N ALA A 301 10.70 31.71 -1.01
CA ALA A 301 11.31 32.95 -1.48
C ALA A 301 10.37 33.78 -2.39
N SER A 302 9.53 33.13 -3.20
CA SER A 302 8.68 33.79 -4.20
C SER A 302 7.25 34.09 -3.71
N HIS A 303 6.77 33.34 -2.73
CA HIS A 303 5.38 33.39 -2.26
C HIS A 303 5.21 33.71 -0.77
N GLY A 304 6.31 33.76 0.00
CA GLY A 304 6.32 34.08 1.42
C GLY A 304 6.79 32.90 2.27
N ALA A 305 7.49 33.18 3.38
CA ALA A 305 8.06 32.14 4.24
C ALA A 305 7.00 31.24 4.89
N ASP A 306 5.78 31.75 5.08
CA ASP A 306 4.72 31.06 5.82
C ASP A 306 3.82 30.16 4.94
N VAL A 307 4.07 30.07 3.63
CA VAL A 307 3.20 29.31 2.72
C VAL A 307 3.43 27.80 2.80
N ILE A 308 4.60 27.37 3.27
CA ILE A 308 4.94 25.96 3.49
C ILE A 308 5.56 25.81 4.89
N ASP A 309 4.93 24.98 5.72
CA ASP A 309 5.49 24.47 6.96
C ASP A 309 6.10 23.09 6.67
N TYR A 310 7.41 23.06 6.43
CA TYR A 310 8.14 21.87 6.01
C TYR A 310 9.00 21.31 7.13
N GLU A 311 8.98 19.99 7.31
CA GLU A 311 9.86 19.28 8.23
C GLU A 311 10.26 17.91 7.66
N GLU A 312 11.55 17.60 7.75
CA GLU A 312 12.09 16.26 7.52
C GLU A 312 12.43 15.61 8.86
N SER A 313 12.00 14.35 9.02
CA SER A 313 12.33 13.54 10.19
C SER A 313 13.06 12.27 9.78
N ALA A 314 14.00 11.82 10.61
CA ALA A 314 14.63 10.51 10.48
C ALA A 314 13.72 9.36 10.93
N THR A 315 12.62 9.67 11.63
CA THR A 315 11.65 8.69 12.12
C THR A 315 10.25 8.99 11.57
N PRO A 316 9.45 7.95 11.28
CA PRO A 316 8.05 8.12 10.94
C PRO A 316 7.29 8.82 12.07
N LEU A 317 6.29 9.64 11.70
CA LEU A 317 5.41 10.27 12.68
C LEU A 317 4.69 9.21 13.51
N SER A 318 4.64 9.43 14.83
CA SER A 318 3.87 8.58 15.73
C SER A 318 2.37 8.68 15.41
N LEU A 319 1.57 7.73 15.90
CA LEU A 319 0.10 7.83 15.77
C LEU A 319 -0.40 9.16 16.35
N ALA A 320 0.11 9.57 17.52
CA ALA A 320 -0.29 10.82 18.16
C ALA A 320 0.01 12.05 17.29
N ASP A 321 1.20 12.11 16.68
CA ASP A 321 1.59 13.24 15.83
C ASP A 321 0.77 13.28 14.52
N ARG A 322 0.50 12.11 13.92
CA ARG A 322 -0.38 12.03 12.74
C ARG A 322 -1.79 12.48 13.07
N LEU A 323 -2.38 12.00 14.17
CA LEU A 323 -3.72 12.41 14.59
C LEU A 323 -3.78 13.91 14.92
N ALA A 324 -2.74 14.45 15.57
CA ALA A 324 -2.66 15.89 15.84
C ALA A 324 -2.66 16.70 14.55
N LEU A 325 -1.89 16.25 13.55
CA LEU A 325 -1.87 16.85 12.21
C LEU A 325 -3.24 16.74 11.51
N TRP A 326 -3.90 15.58 11.57
CA TRP A 326 -5.23 15.38 10.98
C TRP A 326 -6.29 16.28 11.61
N LEU A 327 -6.31 16.40 12.94
CA LEU A 327 -7.24 17.28 13.64
C LEU A 327 -6.95 18.74 13.33
N ALA A 328 -5.67 19.12 13.31
CA ALA A 328 -5.23 20.47 13.04
C ALA A 328 -5.41 20.89 11.59
N CYS A 329 -5.43 20.00 10.59
CA CYS A 329 -5.53 20.40 9.19
C CYS A 329 -6.96 20.34 8.62
N ASP A 330 -7.20 21.11 7.57
CA ASP A 330 -8.51 21.23 6.91
C ASP A 330 -8.66 20.21 5.78
N MET A 331 -7.56 19.91 5.09
CA MET A 331 -7.52 18.95 4.00
C MET A 331 -6.24 18.11 4.08
N LEU A 332 -6.31 16.87 3.58
CA LEU A 332 -5.17 16.01 3.35
C LEU A 332 -4.85 15.97 1.85
N LEU A 333 -3.59 16.19 1.49
CA LEU A 333 -3.09 16.15 0.12
C LEU A 333 -2.18 14.94 -0.09
N VAL A 334 -2.72 13.89 -0.73
CA VAL A 334 -2.00 12.68 -1.14
C VAL A 334 -1.80 12.70 -2.65
N THR A 335 -0.55 12.63 -3.09
CA THR A 335 -0.16 12.74 -4.51
C THR A 335 0.84 11.65 -4.92
N SER A 336 0.82 10.51 -4.23
CA SER A 336 1.69 9.39 -4.54
C SER A 336 1.46 8.94 -5.98
N ILE A 337 2.52 8.92 -6.79
CA ILE A 337 2.48 8.47 -8.19
C ILE A 337 2.19 6.97 -8.21
N ARG A 338 2.86 6.25 -7.31
CA ARG A 338 2.65 4.82 -7.08
C ARG A 338 3.04 4.48 -5.64
N GLY A 339 2.07 4.08 -4.84
CA GLY A 339 2.29 3.59 -3.49
C GLY A 339 1.69 2.21 -3.33
N GLY A 340 2.17 1.45 -2.33
CA GLY A 340 1.46 0.27 -1.85
C GLY A 340 0.30 0.67 -0.95
N LEU A 341 0.35 0.20 0.29
CA LEU A 341 -0.64 0.56 1.29
C LEU A 341 -0.43 2.00 1.79
N ASN A 342 -1.43 2.87 1.57
CA ASN A 342 -1.50 4.19 2.21
C ASN A 342 -2.78 4.31 3.04
N LEU A 343 -2.63 4.29 4.36
CA LEU A 343 -3.73 4.38 5.31
C LEU A 343 -4.08 5.82 5.71
N HIS A 344 -3.25 6.82 5.36
CA HIS A 344 -3.45 8.20 5.78
C HIS A 344 -4.82 8.78 5.38
N PRO A 345 -5.37 8.53 4.17
CA PRO A 345 -6.72 8.98 3.83
C PRO A 345 -7.80 8.42 4.75
N LEU A 346 -7.70 7.12 5.09
CA LEU A 346 -8.66 6.46 5.98
C LEU A 346 -8.52 7.01 7.41
N GLU A 347 -7.29 7.14 7.91
CA GLU A 347 -7.00 7.76 9.22
C GLU A 347 -7.55 9.19 9.28
N PHE A 348 -7.30 10.02 8.26
CA PHE A 348 -7.74 11.41 8.21
C PHE A 348 -9.27 11.54 8.22
N VAL A 349 -9.96 10.82 7.33
CA VAL A 349 -11.43 10.86 7.26
C VAL A 349 -12.04 10.42 8.59
N PHE A 350 -11.52 9.34 9.17
CA PHE A 350 -12.04 8.82 10.43
C PHE A 350 -11.74 9.77 11.60
N ALA A 351 -10.53 10.31 11.73
CA ALA A 351 -10.17 11.26 12.77
C ALA A 351 -11.02 12.55 12.72
N LYS A 352 -11.27 13.10 11.52
CA LYS A 352 -12.17 14.27 11.35
C LYS A 352 -13.62 13.93 11.68
N GLY A 353 -14.07 12.70 11.38
CA GLY A 353 -15.40 12.22 11.74
C GLY A 353 -15.59 12.07 13.25
N ALA A 354 -14.62 11.45 13.93
CA ALA A 354 -14.64 11.22 15.37
C ALA A 354 -14.67 12.53 16.18
N SER A 355 -13.88 13.53 15.78
CA SER A 355 -13.86 14.85 16.43
C SER A 355 -15.22 15.57 16.36
N LYS A 356 -15.95 15.46 15.24
CA LYS A 356 -17.29 16.04 15.13
C LYS A 356 -18.29 15.36 16.07
N ALA A 357 -18.15 14.05 16.28
CA ALA A 357 -18.99 13.30 17.20
C ALA A 357 -18.71 13.67 18.67
N SER A 358 -17.44 13.86 19.06
CA SER A 358 -17.09 14.30 20.42
C SER A 358 -17.61 15.72 20.73
N ASP A 359 -17.55 16.64 19.76
CA ASP A 359 -18.07 18.01 19.93
C ASP A 359 -19.59 18.04 20.08
N LEU A 360 -20.31 17.13 19.44
CA LEU A 360 -21.76 16.96 19.59
C LEU A 360 -22.12 16.40 20.97
N HIS A 361 -21.34 15.43 21.48
CA HIS A 361 -21.54 14.88 22.83
C HIS A 361 -21.19 15.89 23.93
N ALA A 362 -20.15 16.71 23.77
CA ALA A 362 -19.76 17.74 24.72
C ALA A 362 -20.73 18.94 24.80
N LYS A 363 -21.57 19.14 23.77
CA LYS A 363 -22.61 20.19 23.75
C LYS A 363 -23.99 19.68 24.19
N ALA A 364 -24.17 18.37 24.32
CA ALA A 364 -25.44 17.72 24.67
C ALA A 364 -25.53 17.28 26.13
N GLY A 365 -24.44 17.40 26.90
CA GLY A 365 -24.41 17.28 28.36
C GLY A 365 -24.12 18.63 28.99
#